data_AF-A0A923A000-F1
#
_entry.id   AF-A0A923A000-F1
#
_cell.length_a   1.000
_cell.length_b   1.000
_cell.length_c   1.000
_cell.angle_alpha   90.00
_cell.angle_beta   90.00
_cell.angle_gamma   90.00
#
_symmetry.space_group_name_H-M   'P 1'
#
loop_
_entity.id
_entity.type
_entity.pdbx_description
1 polymer ?
#
loop_
_entity_poly.entity_id
_entity_poly.type
_entity_poly.pdbx_seq_one_letter_code
_entity_poly.pdbx_strand_id
1 'polypeptide(L)'
;MNRFYRFFRNNALHAGNICHSEKEFHQKLEIECRRSAYNEQSFSLILLTMNSPQSNQEKIQKLIKKIHNLIRDIDIIGRYDTESIGVIMPYTSENGARGFLQKIMASIMELKKDVEYTIYKYFPDKDNPEKIQRKRL
;
A
#
# COMPACT_ATOMS: atom_id res chain seq x y z
N MET A 1 -12.44 31.07 -0.40
CA MET A 1 -12.24 29.61 -0.28
C MET A 1 -12.88 28.94 -1.51
N ASN A 2 -12.09 28.24 -2.33
CA ASN A 2 -12.45 27.93 -3.73
C ASN A 2 -13.46 26.75 -3.83
N ARG A 3 -14.57 26.92 -4.57
CA ARG A 3 -15.66 25.92 -4.71
C ARG A 3 -15.20 24.55 -5.20
N PHE A 4 -14.07 24.48 -5.92
CA PHE A 4 -13.46 23.24 -6.41
C PHE A 4 -13.08 22.26 -5.29
N TYR A 5 -12.67 22.74 -4.12
CA TYR A 5 -12.30 21.87 -2.99
C TYR A 5 -13.51 21.21 -2.30
N ARG A 6 -14.72 21.74 -2.49
CA ARG A 6 -15.94 21.20 -1.86
C ARG A 6 -16.43 19.92 -2.55
N PHE A 7 -16.14 19.75 -3.84
CA PHE A 7 -16.55 18.58 -4.61
C PHE A 7 -15.81 17.31 -4.15
N PHE A 8 -14.51 17.39 -3.90
CA PHE A 8 -13.72 16.25 -3.42
C PHE A 8 -13.93 15.92 -1.93
N ARG A 9 -14.31 16.90 -1.11
CA ARG A 9 -14.55 16.69 0.32
C ARG A 9 -15.87 15.95 0.63
N ASN A 10 -16.80 15.91 -0.33
CA ASN A 10 -18.06 15.18 -0.19
C ASN A 10 -17.98 13.66 -0.46
N ASN A 11 -16.81 13.13 -0.81
CA ASN A 11 -16.58 11.67 -0.89
C ASN A 11 -16.12 11.03 0.43
N ALA A 12 -16.23 11.76 1.54
CA ALA A 12 -15.97 11.24 2.89
C ALA A 12 -17.02 10.20 3.40
N LEU A 13 -17.79 9.56 2.52
CA LEU A 13 -18.94 8.72 2.89
C LEU A 13 -19.04 7.36 2.16
N HIS A 14 -17.94 6.79 1.68
CA HIS A 14 -17.91 5.35 1.37
C HIS A 14 -16.83 4.64 2.17
N ALA A 15 -17.20 4.18 3.36
CA ALA A 15 -16.49 3.14 4.10
C ALA A 15 -16.25 1.84 3.27
N GLY A 16 -16.81 1.73 2.07
CA GLY A 16 -16.67 0.62 1.15
C GLY A 16 -15.43 0.60 0.26
N ASN A 17 -14.60 1.65 0.21
CA ASN A 17 -13.43 1.69 -0.71
C ASN A 17 -12.10 2.05 -0.02
N ILE A 18 -11.97 1.69 1.27
CA ILE A 18 -10.71 1.88 2.01
C ILE A 18 -9.59 0.99 1.45
N CYS A 19 -9.92 -0.14 0.83
CA CYS A 19 -8.96 -1.12 0.32
C CYS A 19 -9.41 -1.58 -1.07
N HIS A 20 -8.56 -1.37 -2.07
CA HIS A 20 -8.83 -1.81 -3.43
C HIS A 20 -8.90 -3.34 -3.53
N SER A 21 -9.75 -3.82 -4.45
CA SER A 21 -9.75 -5.23 -4.85
C SER A 21 -8.40 -5.62 -5.45
N GLU A 22 -8.13 -6.92 -5.56
CA GLU A 22 -6.88 -7.42 -6.12
C GLU A 22 -6.63 -6.87 -7.54
N LYS A 23 -7.65 -6.94 -8.40
CA LYS A 23 -7.56 -6.43 -9.77
C LYS A 23 -7.27 -4.93 -9.81
N GLU A 24 -7.98 -4.13 -9.02
CA GLU A 24 -7.78 -2.67 -8.98
C GLU A 24 -6.41 -2.31 -8.41
N PHE A 25 -5.95 -3.01 -7.39
CA PHE A 25 -4.63 -2.78 -6.79
C PHE A 25 -3.52 -3.02 -7.79
N HIS A 26 -3.57 -4.13 -8.55
CA HIS A 26 -2.60 -4.41 -9.60
C HIS A 26 -2.63 -3.35 -10.71
N GLN A 27 -3.81 -2.89 -11.12
CA GLN A 27 -3.91 -1.79 -12.09
C GLN A 27 -3.26 -0.50 -11.56
N LYS A 28 -3.46 -0.17 -10.27
CA LYS A 28 -2.82 0.99 -9.64
C LYS A 28 -1.30 0.82 -9.54
N LEU A 29 -0.82 -0.38 -9.23
CA LEU A 29 0.60 -0.70 -9.18
C LEU A 29 1.26 -0.55 -10.55
N GLU A 30 0.62 -1.04 -11.61
CA GLU A 30 1.07 -0.90 -12.99
C GLU A 30 1.14 0.58 -13.42
N ILE A 31 0.12 1.37 -13.07
CA ILE A 31 0.12 2.82 -13.29
C ILE A 31 1.27 3.50 -12.55
N GLU A 32 1.53 3.14 -11.30
CA GLU A 32 2.61 3.72 -10.50
C GLU A 32 3.99 3.34 -11.04
N CYS A 33 4.16 2.10 -11.50
CA CYS A 33 5.34 1.63 -12.22
C CYS A 33 5.62 2.51 -13.46
N ARG A 34 4.62 2.73 -14.31
CA ARG A 34 4.73 3.63 -15.47
C ARG A 34 5.06 5.06 -15.04
N ARG A 35 4.32 5.61 -14.07
CA ARG A 35 4.55 6.96 -13.52
C ARG A 35 6.00 7.12 -13.06
N SER A 36 6.52 6.13 -12.34
CA SER A 36 7.89 6.12 -11.84
C SER A 36 8.90 6.10 -12.98
N ALA A 37 8.72 5.23 -13.97
CA ALA A 37 9.60 5.14 -15.14
C ALA A 37 9.64 6.44 -15.96
N TYR A 38 8.48 7.07 -16.19
CA TYR A 38 8.40 8.33 -16.93
C TYR A 38 9.00 9.52 -16.18
N ASN A 39 8.79 9.60 -14.87
CA ASN A 39 9.21 10.77 -14.08
C ASN A 39 10.56 10.56 -13.36
N GLU A 40 11.21 9.41 -13.53
CA GLU A 40 12.44 9.01 -12.82
C GLU A 40 12.31 9.09 -11.28
N GLN A 41 11.11 8.83 -10.77
CA GLN A 41 10.80 8.97 -9.34
C GLN A 41 10.48 7.63 -8.72
N SER A 42 11.26 7.20 -7.74
CA SER A 42 11.03 5.93 -7.05
C SER A 42 9.74 5.94 -6.21
N PHE A 43 9.15 4.76 -6.05
CA PHE A 43 8.16 4.47 -5.01
C PHE A 43 8.57 3.22 -4.23
N SER A 44 7.92 3.02 -3.08
CA SER A 44 8.06 1.80 -2.29
C SER A 44 6.74 1.04 -2.27
N LEU A 45 6.81 -0.29 -2.26
CA LEU A 45 5.66 -1.17 -2.08
C LEU A 45 5.90 -2.00 -0.80
N ILE A 46 4.93 -1.99 0.10
CA ILE A 46 4.94 -2.85 1.29
C ILE A 46 3.90 -3.94 1.06
N LEU A 47 4.31 -5.21 1.24
CA LEU A 47 3.39 -6.34 1.33
C LEU A 47 3.32 -6.79 2.79
N LEU A 48 2.10 -6.96 3.29
CA LEU A 48 1.79 -7.50 4.61
C LEU A 48 1.04 -8.81 4.40
N THR A 49 1.71 -9.93 4.66
CA THR A 49 1.21 -11.28 4.40
C THR A 49 0.76 -11.90 5.71
N MET A 50 -0.43 -12.48 5.73
CA MET A 50 -0.96 -13.12 6.92
C MET A 50 -0.55 -14.61 6.98
N ASN A 51 -0.12 -15.08 8.16
CA ASN A 51 0.43 -16.43 8.34
C ASN A 51 -0.62 -17.57 8.41
N SER A 52 -1.93 -17.27 8.43
CA SER A 52 -2.98 -18.30 8.64
C SER A 52 -4.31 -18.01 7.93
N PRO A 53 -4.55 -18.56 6.73
CA PRO A 53 -5.67 -18.16 5.85
C PRO A 53 -7.09 -18.27 6.45
N GLN A 54 -7.32 -19.24 7.34
CA GLN A 54 -8.66 -19.75 7.64
C GLN A 54 -9.44 -18.98 8.73
N SER A 55 -8.85 -17.97 9.39
CA SER A 55 -9.50 -17.19 10.47
C SER A 55 -9.28 -15.66 10.35
N ASN A 56 -8.88 -15.19 9.16
CA ASN A 56 -8.21 -13.88 9.05
C ASN A 56 -9.06 -12.70 8.58
N GLN A 57 -10.31 -12.86 8.18
CA GLN A 57 -11.07 -11.72 7.62
C GLN A 57 -11.19 -10.54 8.59
N GLU A 58 -11.51 -10.79 9.86
CA GLU A 58 -11.56 -9.73 10.87
C GLU A 58 -10.19 -9.09 11.13
N LYS A 59 -9.12 -9.91 11.18
CA LYS A 59 -7.75 -9.43 11.37
C LYS A 59 -7.30 -8.57 10.20
N ILE A 60 -7.61 -8.98 8.97
CA ILE A 60 -7.35 -8.21 7.73
C ILE A 60 -8.12 -6.90 7.76
N GLN A 61 -9.40 -6.90 8.14
CA GLN A 61 -10.18 -5.66 8.23
C GLN A 61 -9.62 -4.71 9.31
N LYS A 62 -9.20 -5.24 10.47
CA LYS A 62 -8.52 -4.44 11.50
C LYS A 62 -7.21 -3.86 10.97
N LEU A 63 -6.40 -4.67 10.29
CA LEU A 63 -5.15 -4.25 9.67
C LEU A 63 -5.37 -3.13 8.65
N ILE A 64 -6.33 -3.30 7.73
CA ILE A 64 -6.71 -2.30 6.73
C ILE A 64 -7.11 -0.98 7.40
N LYS A 65 -7.96 -1.01 8.44
CA LYS A 65 -8.36 0.20 9.18
C LYS A 65 -7.18 0.89 9.85
N LYS A 66 -6.24 0.13 10.41
CA LYS A 66 -5.03 0.67 11.05
C LYS A 66 -4.11 1.34 10.03
N ILE A 67 -3.90 0.70 8.88
CA ILE A 67 -3.10 1.26 7.78
C ILE A 67 -3.76 2.53 7.23
N HIS A 68 -5.07 2.50 6.98
CA HIS A 68 -5.83 3.63 6.43
C HIS A 68 -5.66 4.91 7.27
N ASN A 69 -5.56 4.79 8.60
CA ASN A 69 -5.37 5.94 9.48
C ASN A 69 -3.93 6.49 9.50
N LEU A 70 -2.98 5.78 8.88
CA LEU A 70 -1.56 6.14 8.84
C LEU A 70 -1.11 6.62 7.45
N ILE A 71 -1.81 6.21 6.39
CA ILE A 71 -1.45 6.55 5.01
C ILE A 71 -1.74 8.00 4.66
N ARG A 72 -1.03 8.53 3.65
CA ARG A 72 -1.33 9.83 3.03
C ARG A 72 -2.41 9.66 1.97
N ASP A 73 -3.04 10.76 1.57
CA ASP A 73 -4.06 10.77 0.50
C ASP A 73 -3.58 10.20 -0.85
N ILE A 74 -2.26 10.18 -1.09
CA ILE A 74 -1.64 9.68 -2.32
C ILE A 74 -1.17 8.23 -2.22
N ASP A 75 -1.13 7.66 -1.02
CA ASP A 75 -0.75 6.26 -0.82
C ASP A 75 -1.95 5.37 -1.13
N ILE A 76 -1.70 4.18 -1.68
CA ILE A 76 -2.75 3.29 -2.17
C ILE A 76 -2.65 1.97 -1.43
N ILE A 77 -3.77 1.52 -0.86
CA ILE A 77 -3.88 0.23 -0.18
C ILE A 77 -4.83 -0.69 -0.97
N GLY A 78 -4.48 -1.97 -1.06
CA GLY A 78 -5.32 -2.97 -1.71
C GLY A 78 -4.90 -4.39 -1.41
N ARG A 79 -5.71 -5.35 -1.86
CA ARG A 79 -5.30 -6.76 -1.86
C ARG A 79 -4.22 -6.97 -2.91
N TYR A 80 -3.11 -7.58 -2.53
CA TYR A 80 -2.10 -8.02 -3.49
C TYR A 80 -2.37 -9.46 -3.93
N ASP A 81 -2.82 -10.32 -3.01
CA ASP A 81 -3.29 -11.67 -3.31
C ASP A 81 -4.32 -12.09 -2.22
N THR A 82 -4.59 -13.40 -2.10
CA THR A 82 -5.53 -13.92 -1.09
C THR A 82 -5.08 -13.66 0.34
N GLU A 83 -3.77 -13.67 0.61
CA GLU A 83 -3.16 -13.59 1.95
C GLU A 83 -2.48 -12.24 2.24
N SER A 84 -2.25 -11.42 1.21
CA SER A 84 -1.40 -10.24 1.28
C SER A 84 -2.15 -8.95 1.03
N ILE A 85 -1.92 -7.97 1.89
CA ILE A 85 -2.31 -6.57 1.67
C ILE A 85 -1.10 -5.79 1.19
N GLY A 86 -1.26 -5.09 0.08
CA GLY A 86 -0.25 -4.21 -0.50
C GLY A 86 -0.51 -2.75 -0.14
N VAL A 87 0.58 -2.01 0.07
CA VAL A 87 0.58 -0.54 0.20
C VAL A 87 1.60 0.04 -0.77
N ILE A 88 1.11 0.76 -1.78
CA ILE A 88 1.92 1.54 -2.71
C ILE A 88 2.14 2.91 -2.07
N MET A 89 3.41 3.29 -1.95
CA MET A 89 3.82 4.57 -1.37
C MET A 89 4.57 5.41 -2.41
N PRO A 90 3.86 6.23 -3.21
CA PRO A 90 4.49 7.12 -4.18
C PRO A 90 5.52 8.04 -3.52
N TYR A 91 6.60 8.35 -4.25
CA TYR A 91 7.67 9.26 -3.82
C TYR A 91 8.31 8.89 -2.48
N THR A 92 8.28 7.60 -2.12
CA THR A 92 8.76 7.14 -0.82
C THR A 92 9.99 6.27 -0.99
N SER A 93 11.05 6.65 -0.31
CA SER A 93 12.27 5.85 -0.22
C SER A 93 12.06 4.62 0.67
N GLU A 94 12.95 3.63 0.55
CA GLU A 94 12.93 2.45 1.40
C GLU A 94 12.99 2.81 2.90
N ASN A 95 13.79 3.82 3.27
CA ASN A 95 13.87 4.29 4.66
C ASN A 95 12.54 4.90 5.13
N GLY A 96 11.85 5.65 4.25
CA GLY A 96 10.52 6.16 4.53
C GLY A 96 9.49 5.04 4.72
N ALA A 97 9.54 4.03 3.85
CA ALA A 97 8.68 2.84 3.93
C ALA A 97 8.94 2.02 5.20
N ARG A 98 10.22 1.84 5.61
CA ARG A 98 10.59 1.20 6.88
C ARG A 98 10.04 1.97 8.08
N GLY A 99 10.17 3.29 8.10
CA GLY A 99 9.60 4.13 9.16
C GLY A 99 8.08 4.03 9.24
N PHE A 100 7.41 3.98 8.09
CA PHE A 100 5.96 3.76 8.01
C PHE A 100 5.56 2.36 8.50
N LEU A 101 6.28 1.33 8.09
CA LEU A 101 6.07 -0.04 8.54
C LEU A 101 6.20 -0.15 10.07
N GLN A 102 7.19 0.50 10.68
CA GLN A 102 7.34 0.53 12.15
C GLN A 102 6.09 1.10 12.83
N LYS A 103 5.48 2.16 12.27
CA LYS A 103 4.22 2.73 12.78
C LYS A 103 3.07 1.73 12.65
N ILE A 104 2.96 1.03 11.52
CA ILE A 104 1.96 -0.04 11.35
C ILE A 104 2.18 -1.09 12.44
N MET A 105 3.39 -1.66 12.56
CA MET A 105 3.70 -2.73 13.50
C MET A 105 3.47 -2.34 14.96
N ALA A 106 3.71 -1.08 15.33
CA ALA A 106 3.36 -0.55 16.65
C ALA A 106 1.84 -0.44 16.86
N SER A 107 1.07 -0.19 15.79
CA SER A 107 -0.39 -0.04 15.84
C SER A 107 -1.17 -1.37 15.85
N ILE A 108 -0.49 -2.47 15.50
CA ILE A 108 -1.02 -3.84 15.39
C ILE A 108 -0.27 -4.84 16.29
N MET A 109 0.19 -4.42 17.47
CA MET A 109 0.98 -5.27 18.38
C MET A 109 0.32 -6.65 18.63
N GLU A 110 -1.01 -6.69 18.69
CA GLU A 110 -1.81 -7.89 18.86
C GLU A 110 -1.78 -8.85 17.66
N LEU A 111 -1.49 -8.35 16.46
CA LEU A 111 -1.39 -9.14 15.22
C LEU A 111 0.06 -9.40 14.79
N LYS A 112 1.05 -8.85 15.49
CA LYS A 112 2.45 -8.84 15.05
C LYS A 112 3.03 -10.23 14.78
N LYS A 113 2.57 -11.27 15.49
CA LYS A 113 3.03 -12.66 15.28
C LYS A 113 2.39 -13.33 14.05
N ASP A 114 1.29 -12.77 13.56
CA ASP A 114 0.48 -13.31 12.48
C ASP A 114 0.74 -12.61 11.14
N VAL A 115 1.62 -11.59 11.12
CA VAL A 115 1.89 -10.75 9.95
C VAL A 115 3.38 -10.80 9.62
N GLU A 116 3.69 -11.38 8.47
CA GLU A 116 4.96 -11.19 7.80
C GLU A 116 4.92 -9.93 6.91
N TYR A 117 6.08 -9.37 6.62
CA TYR A 117 6.16 -8.21 5.73
C TYR A 117 7.32 -8.31 4.77
N THR A 118 7.17 -7.69 3.61
CA THR A 118 8.26 -7.46 2.66
C THR A 118 8.17 -6.04 2.13
N ILE A 119 9.32 -5.35 2.06
CA ILE A 119 9.41 -4.03 1.42
C ILE A 119 10.11 -4.20 0.08
N TYR A 120 9.47 -3.72 -0.97
CA TYR A 120 10.01 -3.63 -2.32
C TYR A 120 10.32 -2.17 -2.61
N LYS A 121 11.50 -1.94 -3.19
CA LYS A 121 11.85 -0.66 -3.78
C LYS A 121 11.76 -0.79 -5.28
N TYR A 122 10.94 0.05 -5.89
CA TYR A 122 10.93 0.14 -7.33
C TYR A 122 11.94 1.19 -7.79
N PHE A 123 12.82 0.78 -8.69
CA PHE A 123 13.73 1.68 -9.41
C PHE A 123 13.21 1.82 -10.83
N PRO A 124 13.00 3.06 -11.31
CA PRO A 124 12.55 3.29 -12.66
C PRO A 124 13.56 2.71 -13.65
N ASP A 125 13.08 1.77 -14.46
CA ASP A 125 13.76 1.28 -15.65
C ASP A 125 12.91 1.70 -16.84
N LYS A 126 13.43 2.64 -17.63
CA LYS A 126 12.73 3.18 -18.81
C LYS A 126 12.50 2.11 -19.87
N ASP A 127 13.38 1.12 -19.93
CA ASP A 127 13.31 0.03 -20.91
C ASP A 127 12.44 -1.12 -20.38
N ASN A 128 12.31 -1.28 -19.05
CA ASN A 128 11.47 -2.29 -18.40
C ASN A 128 10.65 -1.72 -17.23
N PRO A 129 9.63 -0.89 -17.51
CA PRO A 129 8.88 -0.19 -16.47
C PRO A 129 8.12 -1.13 -15.51
N GLU A 130 7.94 -2.40 -15.83
CA GLU A 130 7.20 -3.34 -14.97
C GLU A 130 8.10 -4.12 -14.00
N LYS A 131 9.42 -3.98 -14.09
CA LYS A 131 10.37 -4.80 -13.33
C LYS A 131 10.54 -4.29 -11.89
N ILE A 132 9.74 -4.81 -10.97
CA ILE A 132 9.94 -4.59 -9.52
C ILE A 132 11.20 -5.35 -9.08
N GLN A 133 12.27 -4.62 -8.76
CA GLN A 133 13.48 -5.24 -8.21
C GLN A 133 13.22 -5.67 -6.75
N ARG A 134 13.09 -6.97 -6.54
CA ARG A 134 12.96 -7.56 -5.21
C ARG A 134 14.32 -7.53 -4.50
N LYS A 135 14.43 -6.76 -3.42
CA LYS A 135 15.50 -6.94 -2.45
C LYS A 135 14.90 -7.63 -1.23
N ARG A 136 15.10 -8.96 -1.12
CA ARG A 136 14.91 -9.65 0.15
C ARG A 136 16.00 -9.13 1.08
N LEU A 137 15.60 -8.58 2.23
CA LEU A 137 16.50 -8.32 3.36
C LEU A 137 16.64 -9.61 4.16
#